data_AF-A0A3P3VVW5-F1
#
_entry.id   AF-A0A3P3VVW5-F1
#
_cell.length_a   1.000
_cell.length_b   1.000
_cell.length_c   1.000
_cell.angle_alpha   90.00
_cell.angle_beta   90.00
_cell.angle_gamma   90.00
#
_symmetry.space_group_name_H-M   'P 1'
#
loop_
_entity.id
_entity.type
_entity.pdbx_description
1 polymer ?
#
loop_
_entity_poly.entity_id
_entity_poly.type
_entity_poly.pdbx_seq_one_letter_code
_entity_poly.pdbx_strand_id
1 'polypeptide(L)'
;MKATSLKALMAHSASEAGENEGPDAKFGWVLINAEEGAKLLELASQQKAVFEEHNLLNHQQIEYDLYHDGTEALLATICWTDPATNPVVISESIIPVLVNDLDLRIINSNTNEIYYPWRINKSWSNIYTTKGDNDVDPIEQVVLPALAPAGNYKVRITHKDELVGNSQKFSLIVSGGITEFSYSLDAKKSEFDKIIIFPNPTSDLIYLTNFNYDSIEIYDLTGSQFSINYFNDLAFIKLDLTFLDNGIYLLKVLCFLKCLKLLKNNSGFC
;
A
#
# COMPACT_ATOMS: atom_id res chain seq x y z
N MET A 1 0.07 18.85 -1.21
CA MET A 1 0.94 18.21 -0.19
C MET A 1 0.39 18.55 1.18
N LYS A 2 0.03 17.56 1.99
CA LYS A 2 -0.44 17.75 3.38
C LYS A 2 0.73 18.11 4.32
N ALA A 3 0.40 18.61 5.51
CA ALA A 3 1.38 18.87 6.57
C ALA A 3 2.16 17.61 6.98
N THR A 4 1.48 16.45 7.03
CA THR A 4 2.10 15.14 7.28
C THR A 4 3.12 14.77 6.21
N SER A 5 2.83 15.09 4.95
CA SER A 5 3.72 14.80 3.82
C SER A 5 4.98 15.64 3.89
N LEU A 6 4.87 16.91 4.29
CA LEU A 6 6.03 17.77 4.52
C LEU A 6 6.87 17.26 5.70
N LYS A 7 6.23 16.91 6.83
CA LYS A 7 6.93 16.39 8.01
C LYS A 7 7.65 15.07 7.70
N ALA A 8 6.98 14.15 7.00
CA ALA A 8 7.58 12.91 6.52
C ALA A 8 8.78 13.19 5.62
N LEU A 9 8.65 14.10 4.65
CA LEU A 9 9.74 14.47 3.74
C LEU A 9 10.96 14.99 4.49
N MET A 10 10.74 15.90 5.44
CA MET A 10 11.81 16.49 6.24
C MET A 10 12.54 15.45 7.09
N ALA A 11 11.82 14.52 7.70
CA ALA A 11 12.42 13.45 8.50
C ALA A 11 13.09 12.37 7.63
N HIS A 12 12.50 12.02 6.48
CA HIS A 12 13.02 10.99 5.58
C HIS A 12 14.31 11.41 4.88
N SER A 13 14.44 12.70 4.56
CA SER A 13 15.63 13.26 3.92
C SER A 13 16.68 13.79 4.89
N ALA A 14 16.40 13.79 6.20
CA ALA A 14 17.29 14.38 7.19
C ALA A 14 18.67 13.71 7.21
N SER A 15 19.70 14.51 7.49
CA SER A 15 21.08 14.04 7.64
C SER A 15 21.39 13.83 9.12
N GLU A 16 22.15 12.76 9.42
CA GLU A 16 22.59 12.45 10.79
C GLU A 16 23.43 13.60 11.39
N ALA A 17 23.20 13.93 12.66
CA ALA A 17 23.80 15.04 13.39
C ALA A 17 24.09 14.69 14.85
N GLY A 18 23.61 13.53 15.32
CA GLY A 18 24.00 12.91 16.58
C GLY A 18 25.19 11.97 16.43
N GLU A 19 25.58 11.37 17.55
CA GLU A 19 26.67 10.37 17.57
C GLU A 19 26.21 8.97 17.13
N ASN A 20 24.90 8.71 17.16
CA ASN A 20 24.30 7.42 16.85
C ASN A 20 23.25 7.60 15.76
N GLU A 21 23.07 6.58 14.92
CA GLU A 21 22.04 6.58 13.88
C GLU A 21 20.62 6.63 14.46
N GLY A 22 19.76 7.36 13.77
CA GLY A 22 18.32 7.40 14.04
C GLY A 22 17.90 8.62 14.85
N PRO A 23 16.66 8.65 15.36
CA PRO A 23 16.19 9.80 16.11
C PRO A 23 16.97 10.00 17.41
N ASP A 24 17.20 11.25 17.78
CA ASP A 24 17.86 11.66 19.03
C ASP A 24 16.92 12.55 19.86
N ALA A 25 16.91 12.42 21.18
CA ALA A 25 16.01 13.22 22.03
C ALA A 25 16.33 14.73 22.01
N LYS A 26 17.55 15.13 21.65
CA LYS A 26 17.99 16.53 21.51
C LYS A 26 17.77 17.05 20.08
N PHE A 27 18.05 16.22 19.07
CA PHE A 27 18.02 16.64 17.66
C PHE A 27 16.77 16.18 16.89
N GLY A 28 15.89 15.39 17.51
CA GLY A 28 14.70 14.82 16.89
C GLY A 28 15.06 13.85 15.77
N TRP A 29 14.35 13.94 14.64
CA TRP A 29 14.63 13.21 13.39
C TRP A 29 15.80 13.81 12.60
N VAL A 30 16.65 14.59 13.25
CA VAL A 30 17.93 15.10 12.76
C VAL A 30 17.88 16.35 11.87
N LEU A 31 18.96 16.66 11.14
CA LEU A 31 19.17 17.95 10.47
C LEU A 31 18.46 17.96 9.11
N ILE A 32 17.60 18.97 8.90
CA ILE A 32 16.87 19.15 7.65
C ILE A 32 17.85 19.22 6.47
N ASN A 33 17.65 18.35 5.49
CA ASN A 33 18.36 18.39 4.22
C ASN A 33 17.36 18.67 3.07
N ALA A 34 17.22 19.95 2.74
CA ALA A 34 16.27 20.38 1.70
C ALA A 34 16.68 19.93 0.29
N GLU A 35 17.98 19.78 0.03
CA GLU A 35 18.50 19.30 -1.26
C GLU A 35 18.09 17.85 -1.48
N GLU A 36 18.29 17.00 -0.48
CA GLU A 36 17.92 15.59 -0.55
C GLU A 36 16.39 15.41 -0.63
N GLY A 37 15.63 16.22 0.11
CA GLY A 37 14.18 16.26 -0.03
C GLY A 37 13.71 16.63 -1.45
N ALA A 38 14.39 17.58 -2.12
CA ALA A 38 14.06 17.95 -3.49
C ALA A 38 14.39 16.83 -4.49
N LYS A 39 15.56 16.18 -4.35
CA LYS A 39 15.94 15.01 -5.15
C LYS A 39 14.94 13.87 -5.00
N LEU A 40 14.49 13.62 -3.77
CA LEU A 40 13.50 12.58 -3.49
C LEU A 40 12.17 12.82 -4.22
N LEU A 41 11.70 14.07 -4.26
CA LEU A 41 10.50 14.43 -5.01
C LEU A 41 10.70 14.24 -6.53
N GLU A 42 11.88 14.55 -7.05
CA GLU A 42 12.23 14.28 -8.44
C GLU A 42 12.22 12.77 -8.73
N LEU A 43 12.85 11.96 -7.88
CA LEU A 43 12.83 10.50 -7.99
C LEU A 43 11.41 9.93 -7.94
N ALA A 44 10.57 10.45 -7.05
CA ALA A 44 9.16 10.05 -6.98
C ALA A 44 8.40 10.38 -8.28
N SER A 45 8.65 11.54 -8.89
CA SER A 45 8.06 11.90 -10.19
C SER A 45 8.50 10.97 -11.34
N GLN A 46 9.66 10.33 -11.20
CA GLN A 46 10.23 9.35 -12.12
C GLN A 46 9.87 7.91 -11.75
N GLN A 47 9.03 7.68 -10.74
CA GLN A 47 8.68 6.36 -10.21
C GLN A 47 9.89 5.55 -9.69
N LYS A 48 10.95 6.24 -9.24
CA LYS A 48 12.14 5.64 -8.62
C LYS A 48 12.14 5.76 -7.09
N ALA A 49 11.15 6.45 -6.54
CA ALA A 49 10.85 6.53 -5.13
C ALA A 49 9.32 6.61 -4.97
N VAL A 50 8.85 6.44 -3.74
CA VAL A 50 7.43 6.50 -3.39
C VAL A 50 7.22 7.76 -2.60
N PHE A 51 6.21 8.53 -2.98
CA PHE A 51 5.73 9.67 -2.21
C PHE A 51 4.22 9.72 -2.36
N GLU A 52 3.50 9.16 -1.40
CA GLU A 52 2.06 8.94 -1.52
C GLU A 52 1.31 9.32 -0.23
N GLU A 53 0.02 9.62 -0.37
CA GLU A 53 -0.87 9.92 0.75
C GLU A 53 -2.01 8.91 0.76
N HIS A 54 -2.18 8.21 1.87
CA HIS A 54 -3.14 7.12 2.03
C HIS A 54 -4.20 7.41 3.09
N ASN A 55 -5.22 6.57 3.09
CA ASN A 55 -6.19 6.45 4.16
C ASN A 55 -6.30 4.97 4.55
N LEU A 56 -5.83 4.63 5.74
CA LEU A 56 -5.94 3.28 6.29
C LEU A 56 -7.31 3.14 6.97
N LEU A 57 -8.08 2.13 6.59
CA LEU A 57 -9.35 1.77 7.23
C LEU A 57 -9.13 0.73 8.33
N ASN A 58 -10.11 0.56 9.23
CA ASN A 58 -10.06 -0.53 10.21
C ASN A 58 -9.92 -1.90 9.56
N HIS A 59 -9.03 -2.71 10.14
CA HIS A 59 -8.61 -4.03 9.68
C HIS A 59 -7.95 -4.05 8.30
N GLN A 60 -7.60 -2.89 7.74
CA GLN A 60 -6.89 -2.82 6.48
C GLN A 60 -5.38 -2.98 6.71
N GLN A 61 -4.73 -3.64 5.77
CA GLN A 61 -3.30 -3.56 5.57
C GLN A 61 -2.99 -2.97 4.19
N ILE A 62 -1.92 -2.21 4.10
CA ILE A 62 -1.38 -1.69 2.85
C ILE A 62 0.00 -2.28 2.65
N GLU A 63 0.23 -2.89 1.49
CA GLU A 63 1.48 -3.58 1.18
C GLU A 63 2.06 -3.10 -0.15
N TYR A 64 3.35 -2.82 -0.15
CA TYR A 64 4.11 -2.53 -1.36
C TYR A 64 5.19 -3.56 -1.54
N ASP A 65 5.11 -4.30 -2.64
CA ASP A 65 6.17 -5.21 -3.04
C ASP A 65 7.18 -4.42 -3.87
N LEU A 66 8.45 -4.55 -3.51
CA LEU A 66 9.55 -3.88 -4.19
C LEU A 66 10.74 -4.80 -4.36
N TYR A 67 11.55 -4.53 -5.37
CA TYR A 67 12.86 -5.15 -5.52
C TYR A 67 13.93 -4.18 -5.01
N HIS A 68 14.68 -4.63 -4.00
CA HIS A 68 15.86 -3.94 -3.49
C HIS A 68 17.12 -4.42 -4.20
N ASP A 69 17.95 -3.51 -4.71
CA ASP A 69 19.15 -3.84 -5.48
C ASP A 69 20.41 -4.08 -4.63
N GLY A 70 20.36 -3.80 -3.32
CA GLY A 70 21.47 -3.98 -2.40
C GLY A 70 22.61 -2.96 -2.55
N THR A 71 22.39 -1.85 -3.25
CA THR A 71 23.44 -0.83 -3.50
C THR A 71 23.45 0.28 -2.47
N GLU A 72 22.30 0.63 -1.90
CA GLU A 72 22.11 1.71 -0.93
C GLU A 72 21.20 1.24 0.22
N ALA A 73 21.01 2.06 1.25
CA ALA A 73 20.04 1.76 2.30
C ALA A 73 18.61 1.98 1.78
N LEU A 74 17.69 1.05 2.07
CA LEU A 74 16.26 1.23 1.77
C LEU A 74 15.55 1.82 2.99
N LEU A 75 14.91 2.98 2.81
CA LEU A 75 14.19 3.70 3.84
C LEU A 75 12.70 3.68 3.55
N ALA A 76 11.90 3.47 4.59
CA ALA A 76 10.45 3.69 4.56
C ALA A 76 10.06 4.60 5.72
N THR A 77 9.23 5.61 5.48
CA THR A 77 8.74 6.53 6.52
C THR A 77 7.25 6.76 6.35
N ILE A 78 6.50 6.64 7.44
CA ILE A 78 5.11 7.06 7.53
C ILE A 78 4.96 8.21 8.52
N CYS A 79 4.04 9.14 8.25
CA CYS A 79 3.66 10.18 9.20
C CYS A 79 2.17 10.48 9.10
N TRP A 80 1.54 10.73 10.25
CA TRP A 80 0.12 11.06 10.32
C TRP A 80 -0.17 12.19 11.30
N THR A 81 -1.35 12.78 11.15
CA THR A 81 -1.92 13.68 12.16
C THR A 81 -2.79 12.82 13.06
N ASP A 82 -2.25 12.49 14.24
CA ASP A 82 -2.95 11.72 15.26
C ASP A 82 -4.17 12.48 15.81
N PRO A 83 -5.28 11.80 16.12
CA PRO A 83 -6.41 12.43 16.78
C PRO A 83 -6.01 13.06 18.12
N ALA A 84 -6.66 14.18 18.46
CA ALA A 84 -6.39 14.84 19.72
C ALA A 84 -6.84 13.99 20.92
N THR A 85 -5.98 13.87 21.92
CA THR A 85 -6.31 13.32 23.24
C THR A 85 -6.51 14.43 24.27
N ASN A 86 -6.98 14.07 25.46
CA ASN A 86 -7.08 14.99 26.59
C ASN A 86 -5.68 15.45 27.01
N PRO A 87 -5.52 16.73 27.41
CA PRO A 87 -4.21 17.25 27.81
C PRO A 87 -3.68 16.50 29.04
N VAL A 88 -2.45 16.01 28.93
CA VAL A 88 -1.71 15.42 30.06
C VAL A 88 -1.09 16.56 30.86
N VAL A 89 -1.43 16.65 32.15
CA VAL A 89 -1.00 17.73 33.06
C VAL A 89 0.31 17.41 33.78
N ILE A 90 0.98 16.32 33.40
CA ILE A 90 2.20 15.81 34.01
C ILE A 90 3.36 16.00 33.02
N SER A 91 4.38 16.75 33.43
CA SER A 91 5.63 16.89 32.67
C SER A 91 6.40 15.57 32.68
N GLU A 92 7.06 15.22 31.58
CA GLU A 92 7.90 14.02 31.44
C GLU A 92 7.16 12.69 31.69
N SER A 93 5.84 12.65 31.45
CA SER A 93 5.06 11.42 31.49
C SER A 93 5.60 10.38 30.51
N ILE A 94 5.78 9.14 30.98
CA ILE A 94 6.12 7.98 30.13
C ILE A 94 4.87 7.30 29.54
N ILE A 95 3.67 7.78 29.88
CA ILE A 95 2.40 7.26 29.36
C ILE A 95 2.24 7.79 27.92
N PRO A 96 2.14 6.92 26.90
CA PRO A 96 1.91 7.35 25.53
C PRO A 96 0.61 8.15 25.40
N VAL A 97 0.64 9.19 24.56
CA VAL A 97 -0.53 10.00 24.20
C VAL A 97 -1.06 9.68 22.80
N LEU A 98 -0.38 8.77 22.09
CA LEU A 98 -0.75 8.31 20.75
C LEU A 98 -2.12 7.64 20.80
N VAL A 99 -3.02 8.05 19.91
CA VAL A 99 -4.40 7.55 19.83
C VAL A 99 -4.54 6.49 18.75
N ASN A 100 -4.13 6.80 17.52
CA ASN A 100 -4.11 5.85 16.41
C ASN A 100 -2.68 5.37 16.20
N ASP A 101 -2.42 4.12 16.57
CA ASP A 101 -1.12 3.47 16.47
C ASP A 101 -1.02 2.75 15.11
N LEU A 102 -0.25 3.34 14.19
CA LEU A 102 0.08 2.75 12.89
C LEU A 102 1.43 2.05 12.97
N ASP A 103 1.52 0.86 12.38
CA ASP A 103 2.73 0.05 12.35
C ASP A 103 3.30 -0.03 10.93
N LEU A 104 4.57 0.35 10.77
CA LEU A 104 5.36 0.22 9.54
C LEU A 104 6.41 -0.89 9.70
N ARG A 105 6.49 -1.79 8.72
CA ARG A 105 7.53 -2.83 8.65
C ARG A 105 8.11 -2.92 7.25
N ILE A 106 9.41 -3.25 7.16
CA ILE A 106 10.02 -3.78 5.94
C ILE A 106 10.22 -5.28 6.17
N ILE A 107 9.82 -6.11 5.22
CA ILE A 107 9.85 -7.58 5.36
C ILE A 107 10.60 -8.15 4.16
N ASN A 108 11.62 -8.97 4.41
CA ASN A 108 12.27 -9.72 3.33
C ASN A 108 11.33 -10.84 2.87
N SER A 109 10.91 -10.83 1.61
CA SER A 109 9.89 -11.76 1.10
C SER A 109 10.37 -13.21 1.01
N ASN A 110 11.70 -13.44 1.03
CA ASN A 110 12.27 -14.78 0.98
C ASN A 110 12.47 -15.39 2.38
N THR A 111 12.96 -14.59 3.34
CA THR A 111 13.29 -15.08 4.69
C THR A 111 12.19 -14.82 5.72
N ASN A 112 11.22 -13.96 5.40
CA ASN A 112 10.26 -13.38 6.35
C ASN A 112 10.92 -12.61 7.51
N GLU A 113 12.18 -12.19 7.35
CA GLU A 113 12.83 -11.31 8.32
C GLU A 113 12.12 -9.96 8.35
N ILE A 114 11.83 -9.48 9.56
CA ILE A 114 11.08 -8.24 9.79
C ILE A 114 12.04 -7.18 10.33
N TYR A 115 12.05 -6.04 9.66
CA TYR A 115 12.77 -4.84 10.05
C TYR A 115 11.79 -3.86 10.69
N TYR A 116 12.15 -3.40 11.89
CA TYR A 116 11.32 -2.61 12.76
C TYR A 116 11.66 -1.12 12.68
N PRO A 117 10.72 -0.24 13.06
CA PRO A 117 10.98 1.19 13.07
C PRO A 117 11.95 1.57 14.18
N TRP A 118 12.47 2.79 14.09
CA TRP A 118 13.17 3.42 15.21
C TRP A 118 12.21 3.72 16.35
N ARG A 119 12.69 3.55 17.58
CA ARG A 119 12.03 4.01 18.80
C ARG A 119 13.05 4.51 19.81
N ILE A 120 12.63 5.47 20.63
CA ILE A 120 13.37 5.89 21.83
C ILE A 120 12.85 5.10 23.02
N ASN A 121 13.75 4.66 23.90
CA ASN A 121 13.34 3.93 25.09
C ASN A 121 12.55 4.83 26.07
N LYS A 122 11.62 4.23 26.83
CA LYS A 122 10.73 4.95 27.75
C LYS A 122 11.38 5.26 29.11
N SER A 123 12.63 5.71 29.12
CA SER A 123 13.36 6.03 30.36
C SER A 123 14.15 7.33 30.21
N TRP A 124 13.65 8.40 30.85
CA TRP A 124 14.30 9.71 30.85
C TRP A 124 15.68 9.71 31.53
N SER A 125 15.93 8.78 32.45
CA SER A 125 17.24 8.65 33.13
C SER A 125 18.30 7.93 32.29
N ASN A 126 17.92 7.28 31.18
CA ASN A 126 18.82 6.57 30.29
C ASN A 126 18.25 6.56 28.88
N ILE A 127 18.34 7.69 28.16
CA ILE A 127 17.78 7.83 26.82
C ILE A 127 18.69 7.17 25.79
N TYR A 128 18.16 6.23 25.01
CA TYR A 128 18.84 5.63 23.87
C TYR A 128 17.83 5.23 22.78
N THR A 129 18.34 5.14 21.57
CA THR A 129 17.57 4.78 20.37
C THR A 129 17.82 3.34 20.00
N THR A 130 16.76 2.64 19.60
CA THR A 130 16.82 1.23 19.23
C THR A 130 15.74 0.91 18.19
N LYS A 131 15.70 -0.33 17.71
CA LYS A 131 14.68 -0.83 16.81
C LYS A 131 13.59 -1.57 17.59
N GLY A 132 12.34 -1.43 17.17
CA GLY A 132 11.19 -2.13 17.75
C GLY A 132 9.91 -1.34 17.52
N ASP A 133 8.79 -1.88 18.00
CA ASP A 133 7.49 -1.19 17.90
C ASP A 133 7.58 0.20 18.55
N ASN A 134 7.16 1.23 17.81
CA ASN A 134 7.02 2.61 18.28
C ASN A 134 5.54 2.88 18.56
N ASP A 135 5.20 2.92 19.84
CA ASP A 135 3.83 3.13 20.33
C ASP A 135 3.65 4.54 20.93
N VAL A 136 4.53 5.49 20.58
CA VAL A 136 4.54 6.85 21.14
C VAL A 136 4.49 7.96 20.09
N ASP A 137 5.03 7.74 18.88
CA ASP A 137 5.19 8.80 17.89
C ASP A 137 4.23 8.65 16.69
N PRO A 138 3.65 9.76 16.18
CA PRO A 138 2.86 9.75 14.94
C PRO A 138 3.73 9.83 13.68
N ILE A 139 4.90 9.21 13.75
CA ILE A 139 5.90 9.09 12.68
C ILE A 139 6.74 7.85 12.95
N GLU A 140 6.83 6.97 11.97
CA GLU A 140 7.71 5.80 12.03
C GLU A 140 8.63 5.79 10.83
N GLN A 141 9.89 5.41 11.06
CA GLN A 141 10.86 5.17 9.99
C GLN A 141 11.54 3.82 10.21
N VAL A 142 11.51 2.99 9.16
CA VAL A 142 12.28 1.75 9.06
C VAL A 142 13.44 2.00 8.11
N VAL A 143 14.61 1.51 8.50
CA VAL A 143 15.84 1.57 7.69
C VAL A 143 16.34 0.15 7.53
N LEU A 144 16.38 -0.33 6.30
CA LEU A 144 17.15 -1.49 5.90
C LEU A 144 18.55 -0.99 5.53
N PRO A 145 19.62 -1.45 6.21
CA PRO A 145 20.96 -0.89 6.04
C PRO A 145 21.49 -1.12 4.62
N ALA A 146 22.45 -0.27 4.21
CA ALA A 146 23.15 -0.44 2.95
C ALA A 146 23.82 -1.84 2.90
N LEU A 147 23.90 -2.41 1.69
CA LEU A 147 24.41 -3.77 1.44
C LEU A 147 23.57 -4.91 2.04
N ALA A 148 22.32 -4.63 2.44
CA ALA A 148 21.35 -5.71 2.66
C ALA A 148 21.19 -6.55 1.38
N PRO A 149 20.88 -7.86 1.50
CA PRO A 149 20.78 -8.73 0.34
C PRO A 149 19.80 -8.19 -0.70
N ALA A 150 20.24 -8.09 -1.95
CA ALA A 150 19.34 -7.78 -3.06
C ALA A 150 18.21 -8.82 -3.14
N GLY A 151 17.00 -8.37 -3.43
CA GLY A 151 15.84 -9.27 -3.51
C GLY A 151 14.51 -8.58 -3.32
N ASN A 152 13.47 -9.40 -3.21
CA ASN A 152 12.11 -8.93 -3.01
C ASN A 152 11.89 -8.59 -1.54
N TYR A 153 11.39 -7.39 -1.30
CA TYR A 153 10.96 -6.91 0.00
C TYR A 153 9.53 -6.41 -0.07
N LYS A 154 8.93 -6.29 1.10
CA LYS A 154 7.60 -5.75 1.28
C LYS A 154 7.61 -4.65 2.32
N VAL A 155 7.10 -3.48 1.96
CA VAL A 155 6.75 -2.42 2.92
C VAL A 155 5.30 -2.65 3.33
N ARG A 156 5.07 -2.91 4.61
CA ARG A 156 3.74 -3.16 5.17
C ARG A 156 3.38 -2.06 6.14
N ILE A 157 2.15 -1.55 5.99
CA ILE A 157 1.52 -0.61 6.91
C ILE A 157 0.25 -1.26 7.46
N THR A 158 0.18 -1.36 8.79
CA THR A 158 -0.98 -1.86 9.55
C THR A 158 -1.34 -0.87 10.65
N HIS A 159 -2.31 -1.21 11.49
CA HIS A 159 -2.63 -0.49 12.71
C HIS A 159 -2.94 -1.44 13.85
N LYS A 160 -2.78 -0.95 15.08
CA LYS A 160 -3.27 -1.63 16.28
C LYS A 160 -4.71 -1.21 16.56
N ASP A 161 -5.44 -2.10 17.23
CA ASP A 161 -6.81 -1.89 17.69
C ASP A 161 -7.74 -1.29 16.62
N GLU A 162 -8.84 -0.67 17.04
CA GLU A 162 -9.74 0.08 16.14
C GLU A 162 -9.26 1.53 16.04
N LEU A 163 -9.10 2.05 14.83
CA LEU A 163 -8.77 3.45 14.60
C LEU A 163 -9.94 4.33 15.03
N VAL A 164 -9.64 5.36 15.83
CA VAL A 164 -10.57 6.44 16.13
C VAL A 164 -10.97 7.12 14.83
N GLY A 165 -12.27 7.23 14.57
CA GLY A 165 -12.81 7.74 13.31
C GLY A 165 -12.90 6.71 12.19
N ASN A 166 -12.67 5.43 12.49
CA ASN A 166 -12.69 4.28 11.56
C ASN A 166 -11.65 4.33 10.43
N SER A 167 -10.79 5.35 10.42
CA SER A 167 -9.71 5.49 9.45
C SER A 167 -8.66 6.49 9.90
N GLN A 168 -7.44 6.34 9.40
CA GLN A 168 -6.33 7.26 9.63
C GLN A 168 -5.66 7.60 8.29
N LYS A 169 -5.59 8.89 7.98
CA LYS A 169 -4.79 9.37 6.84
C LYS A 169 -3.33 9.45 7.24
N PHE A 170 -2.45 9.00 6.35
CA PHE A 170 -1.00 9.08 6.54
C PHE A 170 -0.30 9.39 5.22
N SER A 171 0.94 9.84 5.32
CA SER A 171 1.85 10.03 4.17
C SER A 171 2.92 8.96 4.23
N LEU A 172 3.24 8.34 3.10
CA LEU A 172 4.26 7.32 2.93
C LEU A 172 5.37 7.85 2.02
N ILE A 173 6.60 7.61 2.43
CA ILE A 173 7.79 7.83 1.60
C ILE A 173 8.65 6.56 1.64
N VAL A 174 9.05 6.06 0.48
CA VAL A 174 9.97 4.91 0.35
C VAL A 174 11.03 5.24 -0.68
N SER A 175 12.30 5.02 -0.35
CA SER A 175 13.42 5.33 -1.24
C SER A 175 14.66 4.49 -0.96
N GLY A 176 15.62 4.50 -1.88
CA GLY A 176 16.92 3.87 -1.74
C GLY A 176 17.00 2.46 -2.34
N GLY A 177 17.81 2.31 -3.38
CA GLY A 177 18.08 1.02 -4.04
C GLY A 177 16.84 0.28 -4.52
N ILE A 178 15.86 0.96 -5.12
CA ILE A 178 14.61 0.38 -5.64
C ILE A 178 14.67 0.32 -7.17
N THR A 179 14.48 -0.85 -7.77
CA THR A 179 14.43 -0.99 -9.24
C THR A 179 13.06 -1.37 -9.76
N GLU A 180 12.21 -1.94 -8.91
CA GLU A 180 10.84 -2.32 -9.25
C GLU A 180 9.92 -2.03 -8.08
N PHE A 181 8.69 -1.61 -8.38
CA PHE A 181 7.70 -1.26 -7.37
C PHE A 181 6.31 -1.70 -7.84
N SER A 182 5.60 -2.44 -6.99
CA SER A 182 4.21 -2.80 -7.23
C SER A 182 3.38 -2.60 -5.99
N TYR A 183 2.24 -1.94 -6.16
CA TYR A 183 1.31 -1.65 -5.08
C TYR A 183 0.27 -2.75 -4.99
N SER A 184 0.11 -3.33 -3.80
CA SER A 184 -0.99 -4.25 -3.52
C SER A 184 -1.83 -3.71 -2.37
N LEU A 185 -3.08 -3.36 -2.67
CA LEU A 185 -4.09 -3.16 -1.65
C LEU A 185 -4.69 -4.51 -1.35
N ASP A 186 -4.74 -4.88 -0.07
CA ASP A 186 -5.57 -6.00 0.38
C ASP A 186 -7.07 -5.60 0.37
N ALA A 187 -7.52 -5.05 -0.75
CA ALA A 187 -8.92 -4.91 -1.06
C ALA A 187 -9.36 -6.21 -1.74
N LYS A 188 -9.39 -7.34 -1.00
CA LYS A 188 -9.71 -8.69 -1.52
C LYS A 188 -9.07 -8.93 -2.90
N LYS A 189 -7.89 -9.55 -2.93
CA LYS A 189 -7.28 -10.18 -4.12
C LYS A 189 -8.27 -10.29 -5.29
N SER A 190 -8.11 -9.39 -6.25
CA SER A 190 -9.20 -8.88 -7.09
C SER A 190 -10.08 -10.00 -7.65
N GLU A 191 -11.40 -9.79 -7.71
CA GLU A 191 -12.30 -10.68 -8.46
C GLU A 191 -11.87 -10.81 -9.95
N PHE A 192 -10.97 -9.95 -10.44
CA PHE A 192 -10.42 -10.02 -11.78
C PHE A 192 -9.37 -11.13 -11.96
N ASP A 193 -8.67 -11.57 -10.90
CA ASP A 193 -7.75 -12.73 -10.96
C ASP A 193 -8.50 -14.05 -11.22
N LYS A 194 -9.83 -14.05 -11.06
CA LYS A 194 -10.68 -15.21 -11.33
C LYS A 194 -11.11 -15.30 -12.79
N ILE A 195 -11.09 -14.21 -13.56
CA ILE A 195 -11.55 -14.22 -14.95
C ILE A 195 -10.52 -14.96 -15.79
N ILE A 196 -10.84 -16.17 -16.24
CA ILE A 196 -9.98 -16.94 -17.13
C ILE A 196 -10.44 -16.68 -18.56
N ILE A 197 -9.51 -16.21 -19.40
CA ILE A 197 -9.74 -15.86 -20.81
C ILE A 197 -8.87 -16.74 -21.68
N PHE A 198 -9.48 -17.49 -22.60
CA PHE A 198 -8.74 -18.37 -23.51
C PHE A 198 -9.54 -18.67 -24.78
N PRO A 199 -8.88 -18.99 -25.91
CA PRO A 199 -7.47 -18.73 -26.15
C PRO A 199 -7.23 -17.21 -26.27
N ASN A 200 -6.09 -16.75 -25.74
CA ASN A 200 -5.59 -15.41 -25.97
C ASN A 200 -4.09 -15.53 -26.32
N PRO A 201 -3.67 -15.29 -27.57
CA PRO A 201 -4.43 -14.75 -28.72
C PRO A 201 -5.48 -15.70 -29.32
N THR A 202 -6.46 -15.17 -30.07
CA THR A 202 -7.45 -15.93 -30.85
C THR A 202 -7.59 -15.38 -32.27
N SER A 203 -8.16 -16.19 -33.17
CA SER A 203 -8.55 -15.79 -34.53
C SER A 203 -10.07 -15.74 -34.74
N ASP A 204 -10.85 -16.30 -33.81
CA ASP A 204 -12.28 -16.51 -34.00
C ASP A 204 -13.05 -16.33 -32.68
N LEU A 205 -12.79 -17.18 -31.69
CA LEU A 205 -13.62 -17.34 -30.51
C LEU A 205 -12.78 -17.13 -29.25
N ILE A 206 -13.36 -16.42 -28.27
CA ILE A 206 -12.82 -16.35 -26.91
C ILE A 206 -13.83 -16.96 -25.95
N TYR A 207 -13.31 -17.70 -24.98
CA TYR A 207 -14.03 -18.26 -23.86
C TYR A 207 -13.65 -17.50 -22.59
N LEU A 208 -14.67 -17.08 -21.86
CA LEU A 208 -14.55 -16.43 -20.56
C LEU A 208 -15.20 -17.33 -19.49
N THR A 209 -14.53 -17.54 -18.35
CA THR A 209 -15.10 -18.31 -17.23
C THR A 209 -14.73 -17.73 -15.88
N ASN A 210 -15.45 -18.19 -14.85
CA ASN A 210 -15.20 -17.93 -13.43
C ASN A 210 -15.42 -16.46 -12.99
N PHE A 211 -16.47 -15.83 -13.53
CA PHE A 211 -16.93 -14.50 -13.14
C PHE A 211 -18.45 -14.35 -13.30
N ASN A 212 -19.03 -13.43 -12.52
CA ASN A 212 -20.37 -12.94 -12.75
C ASN A 212 -20.30 -11.66 -13.59
N TYR A 213 -21.28 -11.44 -14.45
CA TYR A 213 -21.31 -10.27 -15.31
C TYR A 213 -22.75 -9.83 -15.58
N ASP A 214 -22.91 -8.54 -15.75
CA ASP A 214 -24.14 -7.94 -16.26
C ASP A 214 -24.01 -7.64 -17.76
N SER A 215 -22.83 -7.16 -18.18
CA SER A 215 -22.54 -6.90 -19.59
C SER A 215 -21.05 -7.04 -19.91
N ILE A 216 -20.79 -7.33 -21.18
CA ILE A 216 -19.47 -7.50 -21.77
C ILE A 216 -19.39 -6.58 -22.99
N GLU A 217 -18.33 -5.78 -23.05
CA GLU A 217 -18.08 -4.81 -24.12
C GLU A 217 -16.65 -4.98 -24.66
N ILE A 218 -16.45 -4.73 -25.95
CA ILE A 218 -15.12 -4.73 -26.59
C ILE A 218 -14.88 -3.36 -27.21
N TYR A 219 -13.65 -2.88 -27.03
CA TYR A 219 -13.15 -1.63 -27.58
C TYR A 219 -11.87 -1.88 -28.35
N ASP A 220 -11.63 -1.09 -29.39
CA ASP A 220 -10.28 -0.96 -29.95
C ASP A 220 -9.40 -0.03 -29.10
N LEU A 221 -8.13 0.12 -29.48
CA LEU A 221 -7.19 1.04 -28.82
C LEU A 221 -7.55 2.52 -28.98
N THR A 222 -8.48 2.87 -29.87
CA THR A 222 -9.00 4.23 -30.04
C THR A 222 -10.20 4.53 -29.15
N GLY A 223 -10.74 3.51 -28.45
CA GLY A 223 -11.92 3.60 -27.61
C GLY A 223 -13.24 3.41 -28.35
N SER A 224 -13.21 2.98 -29.61
CA SER A 224 -14.43 2.69 -30.38
C SER A 224 -15.04 1.37 -29.92
N GLN A 225 -16.33 1.38 -29.59
CA GLN A 225 -17.05 0.19 -29.09
C GLN A 225 -17.57 -0.68 -30.23
N PHE A 226 -17.39 -1.99 -30.09
CA PHE A 226 -17.94 -3.00 -31.00
C PHE A 226 -19.08 -3.77 -30.33
N SER A 227 -20.15 -4.02 -31.08
CA SER A 227 -21.24 -4.91 -30.66
C SER A 227 -20.81 -6.36 -30.84
N ILE A 228 -21.02 -7.19 -29.82
CA ILE A 228 -20.56 -8.59 -29.81
C ILE A 228 -21.76 -9.49 -29.59
N ASN A 229 -21.77 -10.61 -30.31
CA ASN A 229 -22.65 -11.71 -30.00
C ASN A 229 -21.94 -12.64 -29.02
N TYR A 230 -22.56 -12.87 -27.86
CA TYR A 230 -22.08 -13.85 -26.91
C TYR A 230 -23.12 -14.89 -26.60
N PHE A 231 -22.66 -16.12 -26.37
CA PHE A 231 -23.48 -17.28 -26.07
C PHE A 231 -23.11 -17.79 -24.69
N ASN A 232 -24.12 -18.03 -23.87
CA ASN A 232 -23.93 -18.54 -22.53
C ASN A 232 -24.04 -20.06 -22.54
N ASP A 233 -22.96 -20.73 -22.15
CA ASP A 233 -22.97 -22.14 -21.78
C ASP A 233 -22.91 -22.27 -20.25
N LEU A 234 -23.17 -23.46 -19.72
CA LEU A 234 -23.19 -23.75 -18.29
C LEU A 234 -21.84 -23.50 -17.59
N ALA A 235 -20.73 -23.52 -18.33
CA ALA A 235 -19.38 -23.41 -17.78
C ALA A 235 -18.56 -22.22 -18.31
N PHE A 236 -18.95 -21.64 -19.45
CA PHE A 236 -18.21 -20.58 -20.11
C PHE A 236 -19.14 -19.67 -20.93
N ILE A 237 -18.71 -18.42 -21.11
CA ILE A 237 -19.30 -17.50 -22.08
C ILE A 237 -18.43 -17.54 -23.32
N LYS A 238 -19.06 -17.76 -24.46
CA LYS A 238 -18.42 -17.78 -25.77
C LYS A 238 -18.63 -16.44 -26.46
N LEU A 239 -17.55 -15.73 -26.77
CA LEU A 239 -17.54 -14.52 -27.57
C LEU A 239 -17.15 -14.86 -29.01
N ASP A 240 -17.96 -14.43 -29.97
CA ASP A 240 -17.61 -14.49 -31.39
C ASP A 240 -16.94 -13.19 -31.82
N LEU A 241 -15.68 -13.26 -32.26
CA LEU A 241 -14.86 -12.12 -32.68
C LEU A 241 -14.53 -12.14 -34.18
N THR A 242 -15.15 -13.03 -34.96
CA THR A 242 -14.85 -13.20 -36.40
C THR A 242 -15.10 -11.95 -37.25
N PHE A 243 -15.87 -11.00 -36.72
CA PHE A 243 -16.16 -9.72 -37.36
C PHE A 243 -15.10 -8.63 -37.12
N LEU A 244 -14.14 -8.88 -36.23
CA LEU A 244 -13.06 -7.95 -35.91
C LEU A 244 -11.87 -8.17 -36.85
N ASP A 245 -11.19 -7.08 -37.22
CA ASP A 245 -9.91 -7.16 -37.90
C ASP A 245 -8.81 -7.65 -36.96
N ASN A 246 -7.67 -8.08 -37.51
CA ASN A 246 -6.53 -8.48 -36.69
C ASN A 246 -5.99 -7.29 -35.90
N GLY A 247 -5.95 -7.37 -34.57
CA GLY A 247 -5.49 -6.27 -33.74
C GLY A 247 -5.53 -6.57 -32.24
N ILE A 248 -5.22 -5.53 -31.45
CA ILE A 248 -5.36 -5.56 -29.99
C ILE A 248 -6.68 -4.89 -29.63
N TYR A 249 -7.46 -5.58 -28.80
CA TYR A 249 -8.76 -5.12 -28.33
C TYR A 249 -8.81 -5.17 -26.81
N LEU A 250 -9.55 -4.24 -26.21
CA LEU A 250 -9.81 -4.19 -24.77
C LEU A 250 -11.16 -4.82 -24.49
N LEU A 251 -11.16 -5.84 -23.64
CA LEU A 251 -12.38 -6.44 -23.10
C LEU A 251 -12.75 -5.77 -21.78
N LYS A 252 -13.98 -5.26 -21.70
CA LYS A 252 -14.54 -4.68 -20.48
C LYS A 252 -15.69 -5.55 -19.98
N VAL A 253 -15.62 -5.92 -18.71
CA VAL A 253 -16.65 -6.71 -18.03
C VAL A 253 -17.23 -5.85 -16.90
N LEU A 254 -18.54 -5.67 -16.88
CA LEU A 254 -19.25 -4.93 -15.83
C LEU A 254 -19.97 -5.91 -14.90
N CYS A 255 -19.76 -5.75 -13.58
CA CYS A 255 -20.39 -6.55 -12.54
C CYS A 255 -20.90 -5.65 -11.40
N PHE A 256 -22.21 -5.64 -11.15
CA PHE A 256 -22.84 -4.98 -10.01
C PHE A 256 -22.87 -5.93 -8.81
N LEU A 257 -21.83 -5.90 -7.98
CA LEU A 257 -21.87 -6.56 -6.68
C LEU A 257 -22.93 -5.89 -5.77
N LYS A 258 -24.01 -6.59 -5.44
CA LYS A 258 -24.71 -6.47 -4.14
C LYS A 258 -25.22 -7.83 -3.64
N CYS A 259 -24.60 -8.28 -2.56
CA CYS A 259 -25.01 -9.40 -1.72
C CYS A 259 -26.40 -9.18 -1.09
N LEU A 260 -27.28 -10.19 -1.11
CA LEU A 260 -27.98 -10.68 0.09
C LEU A 260 -28.67 -12.02 -0.20
N LYS A 261 -28.46 -13.00 0.68
CA LYS A 261 -29.03 -14.36 0.63
C LYS A 261 -29.86 -14.57 1.89
N LEU A 262 -31.14 -14.97 1.75
CA LEU A 262 -31.73 -16.13 2.44
C LEU A 262 -33.16 -16.43 1.96
N LEU A 263 -33.48 -17.73 2.02
CA LEU A 263 -34.55 -18.46 1.33
C LEU A 263 -35.80 -18.67 2.21
N LYS A 264 -37.01 -18.66 1.62
CA LYS A 264 -38.01 -19.76 1.74
C LYS A 264 -39.22 -19.57 0.82
N ASN A 265 -39.59 -20.67 0.16
CA ASN A 265 -40.80 -20.85 -0.64
C ASN A 265 -41.91 -21.39 0.27
N ASN A 266 -43.11 -20.79 0.23
CA ASN A 266 -44.34 -21.35 0.81
C ASN A 266 -45.58 -20.71 0.15
N SER A 267 -46.19 -21.44 -0.77
CA SER A 267 -47.62 -21.38 -1.10
C SER A 267 -47.98 -22.82 -1.49
N GLY A 268 -48.78 -23.58 -0.73
CA GLY A 268 -50.16 -23.28 -0.38
C GLY A 268 -51.07 -23.73 -1.51
N PHE A 269 -51.69 -24.91 -1.34
CA PHE A 269 -52.84 -25.47 -2.07
C PHE A 269 -52.70 -25.75 -3.59
N CYS A 270 -52.51 -27.03 -3.94
CA CYS A 270 -53.50 -27.96 -4.51
C CYS A 270 -52.97 -29.39 -4.36
#